data_AF-A0A9Q8ZCJ3-F1
#
_entry.id   AF-A0A9Q8ZCJ3-F1
#
_cell.length_a   1.000
_cell.length_b   1.000
_cell.length_c   1.000
_cell.angle_alpha   90.00
_cell.angle_beta   90.00
_cell.angle_gamma   90.00
#
_symmetry.space_group_name_H-M   'P 1'
#
loop_
_entity.id
_entity.type
_entity.pdbx_description
1 polymer ?
#
loop_
_entity_poly.entity_id
_entity_poly.type
_entity_poly.pdbx_seq_one_letter_code
_entity_poly.pdbx_strand_id
1 'polypeptide(L)'
;MIAQRSPGLVDGILANVPAISIERLVMLGFWPQLLMQEKSVFPLNCELDFARAKAIEHCDRLDHVCDGLLEAPQQCDFDPLTLVGQQVPNCMSDVSVTFSEDVAQLVADFHKEIEWGLEPDTVTRGA
;
A
#
# COMPACT_ATOMS: atom_id res chain seq x y z
N MET A 1 3.90 -12.08 -22.16
CA MET A 1 5.10 -12.47 -22.96
C MET A 1 4.95 -12.28 -24.46
N ILE A 2 3.74 -12.28 -25.04
CA ILE A 2 3.54 -12.17 -26.50
C ILE A 2 4.25 -10.94 -27.08
N ALA A 3 4.05 -9.74 -26.52
CA ALA A 3 4.72 -8.52 -26.98
C ALA A 3 6.26 -8.62 -27.00
N GLN A 4 6.85 -9.31 -26.02
CA GLN A 4 8.31 -9.38 -25.85
C GLN A 4 8.96 -10.50 -26.68
N ARG A 5 8.27 -11.64 -26.85
CA ARG A 5 8.85 -12.86 -27.45
C ARG A 5 8.23 -13.26 -28.79
N SER A 6 7.07 -12.71 -29.14
CA SER A 6 6.32 -13.06 -30.35
C SER A 6 5.53 -11.86 -30.89
N PRO A 7 6.21 -10.76 -31.26
CA PRO A 7 5.57 -9.48 -31.56
C PRO A 7 4.63 -9.50 -32.78
N GLY A 8 4.77 -10.46 -33.70
CA GLY A 8 3.90 -10.62 -34.87
C GLY A 8 2.73 -11.59 -34.68
N LEU A 9 2.50 -12.11 -33.46
CA LEU A 9 1.51 -13.15 -33.22
C LEU A 9 0.07 -12.62 -33.19
N VAL A 10 -0.11 -11.35 -32.85
CA VAL A 10 -1.41 -10.71 -32.68
C VAL A 10 -1.35 -9.26 -33.16
N ASP A 11 -2.46 -8.73 -33.65
CA ASP A 11 -2.58 -7.35 -34.11
C ASP A 11 -2.84 -6.34 -32.98
N GLY A 12 -3.16 -6.83 -31.78
CA GLY A 12 -3.43 -6.00 -30.61
C GLY A 12 -3.27 -6.78 -29.30
N ILE A 13 -2.86 -6.07 -28.24
CA ILE A 13 -2.64 -6.64 -26.91
C ILE A 13 -3.34 -5.74 -25.87
N LEU A 14 -4.29 -6.31 -25.13
CA LEU A 14 -4.83 -5.72 -23.90
C LEU A 14 -4.20 -6.44 -22.71
N ALA A 15 -3.39 -5.73 -21.93
CA ALA A 15 -2.65 -6.27 -20.80
C ALA A 15 -3.00 -5.50 -19.52
N ASN A 16 -4.06 -5.93 -18.83
CA ASN A 16 -4.51 -5.31 -17.58
C ASN A 16 -3.78 -5.94 -16.38
N VAL A 17 -3.18 -5.10 -15.53
CA VAL A 17 -2.41 -5.50 -14.34
C VAL A 17 -1.42 -6.64 -14.66
N PRO A 18 -0.51 -6.46 -15.64
CA PRO A 18 0.32 -7.54 -16.11
C PRO A 18 1.43 -7.87 -15.10
N ALA A 19 1.53 -9.14 -14.69
CA ALA A 19 2.60 -9.66 -13.86
C ALA A 19 3.92 -9.82 -14.66
N ILE A 20 4.46 -8.69 -15.17
CA ILE A 20 5.63 -8.68 -16.07
C ILE A 20 6.89 -9.18 -15.35
N SER A 21 7.02 -8.87 -14.05
CA SER A 21 8.04 -9.43 -13.15
C SER A 21 7.33 -10.28 -12.10
N ILE A 22 7.23 -11.59 -12.38
CA ILE A 22 6.49 -12.52 -11.52
C ILE A 22 7.22 -12.74 -10.20
N GLU A 23 8.55 -12.78 -10.24
CA GLU A 23 9.43 -12.91 -9.09
C GLU A 23 9.25 -11.76 -8.10
N ARG A 24 9.19 -10.52 -8.60
CA ARG A 24 8.94 -9.35 -7.75
C ARG A 24 7.51 -9.36 -7.21
N LEU A 25 6.53 -9.66 -8.06
CA LEU A 25 5.13 -9.71 -7.64
C LEU A 25 4.91 -10.71 -6.51
N VAL A 26 5.50 -11.90 -6.61
CA VAL A 26 5.40 -12.93 -5.57
C VAL A 26 6.03 -12.44 -4.26
N MET A 27 7.22 -11.84 -4.31
CA MET A 27 7.89 -11.32 -3.12
C MET A 27 7.10 -10.16 -2.48
N LEU A 28 6.58 -9.23 -3.29
CA LEU A 28 5.73 -8.13 -2.82
C LEU A 28 4.49 -8.66 -2.09
N GLY A 29 3.92 -9.78 -2.54
CA GLY A 29 2.77 -10.40 -1.88
C GLY A 29 3.06 -10.93 -0.46
N PHE A 30 4.33 -11.19 -0.12
CA PHE A 30 4.77 -11.63 1.21
C PHE A 30 5.32 -10.51 2.07
N TRP A 31 5.58 -9.34 1.49
CA TRP A 31 6.24 -8.23 2.18
C TRP A 31 5.50 -7.77 3.45
N PRO A 32 4.17 -7.55 3.43
CA PRO A 32 3.45 -7.14 4.64
C PRO A 32 3.60 -8.15 5.78
N GLN A 33 3.52 -9.44 5.48
CA GLN A 33 3.62 -10.51 6.47
C GLN A 33 5.04 -10.62 7.03
N LEU A 34 6.07 -10.40 6.19
CA LEU A 34 7.45 -10.36 6.64
C LEU A 34 7.69 -9.21 7.61
N LEU A 35 7.23 -7.99 7.27
CA LEU A 35 7.34 -6.83 8.14
C LEU A 35 6.61 -7.02 9.47
N MET A 36 5.40 -7.59 9.45
CA MET A 36 4.65 -7.94 10.65
C MET A 36 5.44 -8.91 11.54
N GLN A 37 6.04 -9.93 10.95
CA GLN A 37 6.85 -10.91 11.66
C GLN A 37 8.14 -10.31 12.23
N GLU A 38 8.86 -9.49 11.46
CA GLU A 38 10.12 -8.85 11.87
C GLU A 38 9.91 -7.88 13.04
N LYS A 39 8.85 -7.07 12.97
CA LYS A 39 8.48 -6.13 14.04
C LYS A 39 7.72 -6.79 15.18
N SER A 40 7.28 -8.04 15.01
CA SER A 40 6.39 -8.76 15.95
C SER A 40 5.07 -8.01 16.22
N VAL A 41 4.52 -7.35 15.20
CA VAL A 41 3.30 -6.53 15.26
C VAL A 41 2.29 -7.08 14.27
N PHE A 42 1.09 -7.38 14.76
CA PHE A 42 0.01 -7.96 13.95
C PHE A 42 -1.26 -7.12 14.11
N PRO A 43 -1.47 -6.11 13.25
CA PRO A 43 -2.66 -5.26 13.30
C PRO A 43 -3.93 -6.09 13.11
N LEU A 44 -4.99 -5.66 13.79
CA LEU A 44 -6.33 -6.15 13.53
C LEU A 44 -6.85 -5.57 12.22
N ASN A 45 -7.75 -6.29 11.54
CA ASN A 45 -8.37 -5.81 10.30
C ASN A 45 -9.05 -4.44 10.50
N CYS A 46 -9.68 -4.22 11.66
CA CYS A 46 -10.31 -2.94 11.98
C CYS A 46 -9.31 -1.77 12.08
N GLU A 47 -8.07 -2.00 12.53
CA GLU A 47 -7.04 -0.96 12.60
C GLU A 47 -6.60 -0.58 11.19
N LEU A 48 -6.44 -1.58 10.30
CA LEU A 48 -6.14 -1.35 8.89
C LEU A 48 -7.29 -0.62 8.18
N ASP A 49 -8.54 -1.01 8.44
CA ASP A 49 -9.72 -0.35 7.89
C ASP A 49 -9.86 1.09 8.39
N PHE A 50 -9.54 1.33 9.66
CA PHE A 50 -9.53 2.68 10.24
C PHE A 50 -8.46 3.55 9.59
N ALA A 51 -7.24 3.06 9.43
CA ALA A 51 -6.17 3.77 8.73
C ALA A 51 -6.56 4.06 7.27
N ARG A 52 -7.15 3.10 6.56
CA ARG A 52 -7.67 3.29 5.20
C ARG A 52 -8.74 4.37 5.14
N ALA A 53 -9.72 4.34 6.04
CA ALA A 53 -10.79 5.33 6.08
C ALA A 53 -10.25 6.75 6.34
N LYS A 54 -9.25 6.87 7.22
CA LYS A 54 -8.58 8.15 7.50
C LYS A 54 -7.74 8.66 6.34
N ALA A 55 -7.08 7.77 5.60
CA ALA A 55 -6.40 8.16 4.36
C ALA A 55 -7.39 8.69 3.32
N ILE A 56 -8.54 8.04 3.15
CA ILE A 56 -9.60 8.50 2.23
C ILE A 56 -10.15 9.86 2.69
N GLU A 57 -10.52 10.01 3.97
CA GLU A 57 -11.01 11.28 4.53
C GLU A 57 -10.04 12.45 4.29
N HIS A 58 -8.72 12.18 4.37
CA HIS A 58 -7.69 13.19 4.16
C HIS A 58 -7.51 13.54 2.67
N CYS A 59 -7.57 12.55 1.78
CA CYS A 59 -7.05 12.67 0.41
C CYS A 59 -8.09 12.64 -0.72
N ASP A 60 -9.31 12.18 -0.50
CA ASP A 60 -10.38 12.05 -1.52
C ASP A 60 -10.56 13.37 -2.31
N ARG A 61 -10.71 14.48 -1.59
CA ARG A 61 -10.91 15.80 -2.20
C ARG A 61 -9.75 16.33 -3.07
N LEU A 62 -8.58 15.69 -3.09
CA LEU A 62 -7.40 16.17 -3.82
C LEU A 62 -7.58 16.11 -5.34
N ASP A 63 -8.40 15.20 -5.84
CA ASP A 63 -8.74 15.09 -7.27
C ASP A 63 -9.98 15.91 -7.67
N HIS A 64 -10.48 16.74 -6.76
CA HIS A 64 -11.67 17.60 -6.89
C HIS A 64 -13.02 16.88 -6.92
N VAL A 65 -13.04 15.58 -6.63
CA VAL A 65 -14.26 14.79 -6.43
C VAL A 65 -14.25 14.24 -4.99
N CYS A 66 -15.42 14.08 -4.38
CA CYS A 66 -15.53 13.41 -3.08
C CYS A 66 -16.42 12.18 -3.24
N ASP A 67 -15.85 11.08 -3.70
CA ASP A 67 -16.56 9.83 -3.98
C ASP A 67 -16.00 8.62 -3.21
N GLY A 68 -14.99 8.85 -2.36
CA GLY A 68 -14.32 7.83 -1.57
C GLY A 68 -13.28 7.05 -2.35
N LEU A 69 -12.90 7.50 -3.55
CA LEU A 69 -11.81 6.97 -4.35
C LEU A 69 -10.61 7.93 -4.28
N LEU A 70 -9.40 7.39 -4.42
CA LEU A 70 -8.20 8.20 -4.55
C LEU A 70 -7.71 8.06 -6.00
N GLU A 71 -8.04 9.01 -6.88
CA GLU A 71 -7.60 8.95 -8.28
C GLU A 71 -6.11 9.35 -8.41
N ALA A 72 -5.62 10.20 -7.50
CA ALA A 72 -4.22 10.59 -7.41
C ALA A 72 -3.57 10.21 -6.07
N PRO A 73 -3.41 8.91 -5.72
CA PRO A 73 -2.86 8.50 -4.43
C PRO A 73 -1.46 9.05 -4.14
N GLN A 74 -0.66 9.32 -5.17
CA GLN A 74 0.70 9.86 -5.03
C GLN A 74 0.75 11.30 -4.51
N GLN A 75 -0.37 12.03 -4.59
CA GLN A 75 -0.49 13.40 -4.06
C GLN A 75 -0.98 13.41 -2.60
N CYS A 76 -1.37 12.26 -2.07
CA CYS A 76 -1.84 12.10 -0.71
C CYS A 76 -0.66 12.14 0.26
N ASP A 77 -0.61 13.14 1.12
CA ASP A 77 0.41 13.32 2.17
C ASP A 77 -0.05 12.79 3.54
N PHE A 78 -1.02 11.86 3.54
CA PHE A 78 -1.53 11.24 4.77
C PHE A 78 -0.41 10.49 5.52
N ASP A 79 -0.20 10.87 6.77
CA ASP A 79 0.76 10.21 7.68
C ASP A 79 0.02 9.35 8.72
N PRO A 80 0.15 8.01 8.68
CA PRO A 80 -0.44 7.10 9.66
C PRO A 80 -0.04 7.37 11.11
N LEU A 81 1.12 8.01 11.36
CA LEU A 81 1.58 8.37 12.70
C LEU A 81 0.65 9.38 13.38
N THR A 82 -0.14 10.14 12.61
CA THR A 82 -1.17 11.05 13.16
C THR A 82 -2.32 10.32 13.86
N LEU A 83 -2.44 9.00 13.68
CA LEU A 83 -3.47 8.17 14.30
C LEU A 83 -3.10 7.65 15.69
N VAL A 84 -1.83 7.77 16.11
CA VAL A 84 -1.37 7.23 17.40
C VAL A 84 -2.20 7.78 18.56
N GLY A 85 -2.72 6.87 19.39
CA GLY A 85 -3.55 7.21 20.54
C GLY A 85 -5.05 7.41 20.23
N GLN A 86 -5.46 7.37 18.96
CA GLN A 86 -6.88 7.41 18.60
C GLN A 86 -7.56 6.06 18.91
N GLN A 87 -8.85 6.13 19.25
CA GLN A 87 -9.66 4.93 19.47
C GLN A 87 -10.23 4.42 18.16
N VAL A 88 -9.89 3.17 17.81
CA VAL A 88 -10.49 2.44 16.70
C VAL A 88 -11.74 1.72 17.21
N PRO A 89 -12.95 2.08 16.74
CA PRO A 89 -14.18 1.44 17.18
C PRO A 89 -14.37 0.05 16.56
N ASN A 90 -15.16 -0.80 17.23
CA ASN A 90 -15.72 -2.05 16.68
C ASN A 90 -14.69 -3.10 16.21
N CYS A 91 -13.56 -3.22 16.90
CA CYS A 91 -12.53 -4.19 16.53
C CYS A 91 -12.85 -5.63 16.93
N MET A 92 -13.44 -5.81 18.11
CA MET A 92 -13.82 -7.13 18.64
C MET A 92 -15.16 -7.00 19.36
N SER A 93 -16.27 -7.15 18.63
CA SER A 93 -17.64 -7.12 19.20
C SER A 93 -17.87 -5.92 20.14
N ASP A 94 -17.78 -4.71 19.59
CA ASP A 94 -17.96 -3.41 20.27
C ASP A 94 -16.82 -2.97 21.21
N VAL A 95 -15.70 -3.69 21.25
CA VAL A 95 -14.49 -3.20 21.93
C VAL A 95 -13.74 -2.23 21.03
N SER A 96 -13.45 -1.03 21.56
CA SER A 96 -12.52 -0.09 20.95
C SER A 96 -11.08 -0.41 21.35
N VAL A 97 -10.15 -0.41 20.41
CA VAL A 97 -8.71 -0.53 20.68
C VAL A 97 -8.03 0.80 20.42
N THR A 98 -6.92 1.05 21.10
CA THR A 98 -6.09 2.23 20.84
C THR A 98 -5.14 1.93 19.69
N PHE A 99 -5.11 2.80 18.68
CA PHE A 99 -4.16 2.69 17.58
C PHE A 99 -2.74 2.98 18.10
N SER A 100 -1.90 1.96 18.13
CA SER A 100 -0.57 2.04 18.74
C SER A 100 0.47 2.66 17.80
N GLU A 101 1.58 3.14 18.37
CA GLU A 101 2.74 3.62 17.61
C GLU A 101 3.34 2.53 16.72
N ASP A 102 3.40 1.30 17.22
CA ASP A 102 3.90 0.13 16.48
C ASP A 102 3.05 -0.17 15.24
N VAL A 103 1.72 -0.12 15.37
CA VAL A 103 0.79 -0.31 14.25
C VAL A 103 0.91 0.84 13.26
N ALA A 104 1.01 2.09 13.74
CA ALA A 104 1.20 3.25 12.88
C ALA A 104 2.47 3.16 12.04
N GLN A 105 3.60 2.80 12.68
CA GLN A 105 4.86 2.64 11.99
C GLN A 105 4.81 1.49 10.98
N LEU A 106 4.19 0.36 11.33
CA LEU A 106 4.03 -0.76 10.43
C LEU A 106 3.20 -0.38 9.18
N VAL A 107 2.08 0.33 9.36
CA VAL A 107 1.25 0.82 8.25
C VAL A 107 2.03 1.78 7.35
N ALA A 108 2.82 2.67 7.93
CA ALA A 108 3.69 3.58 7.17
C ALA A 108 4.77 2.83 6.37
N ASP A 109 5.21 1.66 6.85
CA ASP A 109 6.29 0.89 6.23
C ASP A 109 5.83 -0.04 5.10
N PHE A 110 4.53 -0.39 5.03
CA PHE A 110 4.01 -1.32 4.00
C PHE A 110 4.33 -0.90 2.56
N HIS A 111 4.38 0.40 2.28
CA HIS A 111 4.62 0.91 0.92
C HIS A 111 6.09 1.22 0.62
N LYS A 112 6.98 1.25 1.63
CA LYS A 112 8.36 1.76 1.46
C LYS A 112 9.25 0.86 0.59
N GLU A 113 8.97 -0.42 0.49
CA GLU A 113 9.78 -1.32 -0.35
C GLU A 113 9.31 -1.42 -1.81
N ILE A 114 8.14 -0.84 -2.14
CA ILE A 114 7.67 -0.68 -3.53
C ILE A 114 8.69 0.14 -4.36
N GLU A 115 9.53 0.94 -3.69
CA GLU A 115 10.60 1.74 -4.28
C GLU A 115 11.77 0.93 -4.87
N TRP A 116 11.89 -0.39 -4.62
CA TRP A 116 12.97 -1.24 -5.17
C TRP A 116 12.89 -1.49 -6.69
N GLY A 117 12.27 -0.60 -7.48
CA GLY A 117 12.43 -0.56 -8.94
C GLY A 117 11.16 -0.25 -9.74
N LEU A 118 10.27 0.62 -9.24
CA LEU A 118 9.25 1.27 -10.07
C LEU A 118 9.66 2.69 -10.54
N GLU A 119 10.74 3.25 -9.98
CA GLU A 119 11.42 4.42 -10.56
C GLU A 119 12.69 3.96 -11.28
N PRO A 120 12.89 4.32 -12.57
CA PRO A 120 14.13 4.03 -13.28
C PRO A 120 15.36 4.80 -12.73
N ASP A 121 15.18 5.75 -11.81
CA ASP A 121 16.23 6.71 -11.43
C ASP A 121 16.83 6.54 -10.02
N THR A 122 16.36 5.57 -9.21
CA THR A 122 16.92 5.30 -7.87
C THR A 122 18.07 4.28 -7.86
N VAL A 123 18.49 3.76 -9.02
CA VAL A 123 19.83 3.18 -9.18
C VAL A 123 20.84 4.31 -9.37
N THR A 124 21.07 5.13 -8.35
CA THR A 124 22.26 5.99 -8.32
C THR A 124 23.03 5.80 -7.03
N ARG A 125 24.35 5.63 -7.21
CA ARG A 125 25.40 6.02 -6.25
C ARG A 125 25.45 5.20 -4.96
N GLY A 126 26.28 4.15 -4.99
CA GLY A 126 26.63 3.44 -3.77
C GLY A 126 27.52 2.21 -3.96
N ALA A 127 28.48 2.25 -4.87
CA ALA A 127 29.70 1.42 -4.85
C ALA A 127 30.75 2.06 -5.75
#